data_AF-A0A484U5S8-F1
#
_entry.id   AF-A0A484U5S8-F1
#
_cell.length_a   1.000
_cell.length_b   1.000
_cell.length_c   1.000
_cell.angle_alpha   90.00
_cell.angle_beta   90.00
_cell.angle_gamma   90.00
#
_symmetry.space_group_name_H-M   'P 1'
#
loop_
_entity.id
_entity.type
_entity.pdbx_description
1 polymer ?
#
loop_
_entity_poly.entity_id
_entity_poly.type
_entity_poly.pdbx_seq_one_letter_code
_entity_poly.pdbx_strand_id
1 'polypeptide(L)'
;MIELFHGTDDAGLAGIIAAGAIRGPVFLTPRRDMAEEYAPNVVAVRVDEDSLMIDADLPGQNLLTVQEANDHFGNDGWSIRDYLRAGQSVAVSHDVVIA
;
A
#
# COMPACT_ATOMS: atom_id res chain seq x y z
N MET A 1 5.34 -6.47 -10.87
CA MET A 1 4.02 -5.78 -10.84
C MET A 1 2.98 -6.60 -10.09
N ILE A 2 2.46 -6.07 -8.99
CA ILE A 2 1.40 -6.64 -8.16
C ILE A 2 0.22 -5.67 -8.17
N GLU A 3 -1.00 -6.19 -8.27
CA GLU A 3 -2.22 -5.39 -8.12
C GLU A 3 -2.56 -5.24 -6.63
N LEU A 4 -2.74 -4.00 -6.17
CA LEU A 4 -3.12 -3.64 -4.82
C LEU A 4 -4.21 -2.56 -4.85
N PHE A 5 -4.80 -2.28 -3.70
CA PHE A 5 -5.96 -1.39 -3.58
C PHE A 5 -5.65 -0.21 -2.66
N HIS A 6 -6.00 1.00 -3.11
CA HIS A 6 -5.95 2.23 -2.35
C HIS A 6 -7.37 2.72 -2.06
N GLY A 7 -7.72 2.89 -0.79
CA GLY A 7 -8.97 3.54 -0.39
C GLY A 7 -8.84 5.06 -0.40
N THR A 8 -9.82 5.77 -0.97
CA THR A 8 -9.83 7.24 -1.04
C THR A 8 -11.25 7.82 -0.97
N ASP A 9 -11.37 9.10 -0.59
CA ASP A 9 -12.65 9.81 -0.61
C ASP A 9 -12.98 10.40 -1.99
N ASP A 10 -14.12 11.07 -2.14
CA ASP A 10 -14.55 11.62 -3.44
C ASP A 10 -13.60 12.68 -3.98
N ALA A 11 -13.02 13.50 -3.09
CA ALA A 11 -12.07 14.54 -3.46
C ALA A 11 -10.73 13.94 -3.90
N GLY A 12 -10.27 12.92 -3.18
CA GLY A 12 -9.08 12.15 -3.50
C GLY A 12 -9.23 11.43 -4.84
N LEU A 13 -10.37 10.77 -5.09
CA LEU A 13 -10.66 10.14 -6.37
C LEU A 13 -10.64 11.15 -7.51
N ALA A 14 -11.30 12.31 -7.35
CA ALA A 14 -11.29 13.36 -8.36
C ALA A 14 -9.87 13.88 -8.63
N GLY A 15 -9.06 14.05 -7.59
CA GLY A 15 -7.65 14.45 -7.70
C GLY A 15 -6.80 13.41 -8.44
N ILE A 16 -6.99 12.13 -8.12
CA ILE A 16 -6.31 11.00 -8.77
C ILE A 16 -6.67 10.95 -10.27
N ILE A 17 -7.95 11.06 -10.62
CA ILE A 17 -8.42 11.08 -12.01
C ILE A 17 -7.82 12.27 -12.78
N ALA A 18 -7.83 13.46 -12.17
CA ALA A 18 -7.28 14.65 -12.81
C ALA A 18 -5.76 14.60 -12.99
N ALA A 19 -5.03 14.01 -12.03
CA ALA A 19 -3.58 13.90 -12.06
C ALA A 19 -3.07 12.70 -12.89
N GLY A 20 -3.91 11.67 -13.08
CA GLY A 20 -3.48 10.38 -13.63
C GLY A 20 -2.55 9.60 -12.68
N ALA A 21 -2.47 9.99 -11.41
CA ALA A 21 -1.61 9.37 -10.42
C ALA A 21 -2.09 9.63 -8.99
N ILE A 22 -1.74 8.73 -8.08
CA ILE A 22 -1.83 8.93 -6.63
C ILE A 22 -0.50 9.52 -6.17
N ARG A 23 -0.53 10.65 -5.43
CA ARG A 23 0.67 11.32 -4.92
C ARG A 23 1.15 10.67 -3.62
N GLY A 24 2.45 10.36 -3.54
CA GLY A 24 3.02 9.60 -2.43
C GLY A 24 3.15 10.36 -1.10
N PRO A 25 3.33 9.65 0.03
CA PRO A 25 3.35 8.18 0.16
C PRO A 25 1.96 7.57 -0.07
N VAL A 26 1.92 6.42 -0.77
CA VAL A 26 0.67 5.74 -1.14
C VAL A 26 0.52 4.47 -0.34
N PHE A 27 -0.49 4.43 0.53
CA PHE A 27 -0.86 3.25 1.32
C PHE A 27 -1.79 2.34 0.53
N LEU A 28 -1.49 1.05 0.60
CA LEU A 28 -2.04 0.01 -0.25
C LEU A 28 -2.32 -1.25 0.56
N THR A 29 -3.33 -2.00 0.15
CA THR A 29 -3.64 -3.31 0.73
C THR A 29 -3.86 -4.33 -0.38
N PRO A 30 -3.46 -5.61 -0.18
CA PRO A 30 -3.81 -6.69 -1.10
C PRO A 30 -5.31 -7.03 -1.08
N ARG A 31 -6.07 -6.48 -0.13
CA ARG A 31 -7.47 -6.80 0.15
C ARG A 31 -8.38 -5.65 -0.23
N ARG A 32 -9.15 -5.83 -1.31
CA ARG A 32 -10.11 -4.81 -1.76
C ARG A 32 -11.16 -4.48 -0.71
N ASP A 33 -11.71 -5.50 -0.06
CA ASP A 33 -12.70 -5.35 1.01
C ASP A 33 -12.17 -4.49 2.16
N MET A 34 -10.90 -4.68 2.54
CA MET A 34 -10.23 -3.84 3.53
C MET A 34 -10.12 -2.38 3.05
N ALA A 35 -9.79 -2.12 1.79
CA ALA A 35 -9.77 -0.75 1.25
C ALA A 35 -11.16 -0.10 1.25
N GLU A 36 -12.22 -0.88 1.01
CA GLU A 36 -13.63 -0.43 1.06
C GLU A 36 -14.09 -0.11 2.50
N GLU A 37 -13.48 -0.72 3.52
CA GLU A 37 -13.74 -0.39 4.93
C GLU A 37 -13.16 0.99 5.32
N TYR A 38 -12.04 1.40 4.71
CA TYR A 38 -11.40 2.68 5.03
C TYR A 38 -12.04 3.86 4.30
N ALA A 39 -12.56 3.66 3.09
CA ALA A 39 -12.98 4.75 2.24
C ALA A 39 -14.07 4.35 1.24
N PRO A 40 -14.93 5.30 0.83
CA PRO A 40 -16.05 5.01 -0.07
C PRO A 40 -15.62 4.65 -1.50
N ASN A 41 -14.43 5.07 -1.93
CA ASN A 41 -13.88 4.75 -3.24
C ASN A 41 -12.61 3.92 -3.12
N VAL A 42 -12.44 2.97 -4.04
CA VAL A 42 -11.24 2.14 -4.13
C VAL A 42 -10.64 2.22 -5.52
N VAL A 43 -9.34 2.47 -5.57
CA VAL A 43 -8.54 2.51 -6.78
C VAL A 43 -7.61 1.30 -6.79
N ALA A 44 -7.72 0.47 -7.82
CA ALA A 44 -6.77 -0.61 -8.06
C ALA A 44 -5.52 -0.06 -8.76
N VAL A 45 -4.34 -0.40 -8.26
CA VAL A 45 -3.06 0.06 -8.83
C VAL A 45 -2.12 -1.12 -9.04
N ARG A 46 -1.27 -1.01 -10.06
CA ARG A 46 -0.20 -1.98 -10.30
C ARG A 46 1.12 -1.34 -9.91
N VAL A 47 1.77 -1.89 -8.90
CA VAL A 47 3.05 -1.39 -8.37
C VAL A 47 4.14 -2.43 -8.52
N ASP A 48 5.40 -1.97 -8.57
CA ASP A 48 6.51 -2.90 -8.55
C ASP A 48 6.67 -3.52 -7.17
N GLU A 49 7.05 -4.79 -7.12
CA GLU A 49 7.20 -5.52 -5.86
C GLU A 49 8.38 -4.97 -5.05
N ASP A 50 9.45 -4.60 -5.74
CA ASP A 50 10.68 -4.10 -5.13
C ASP A 50 10.55 -2.67 -4.57
N SER A 51 9.48 -1.95 -4.90
CA SER A 51 9.21 -0.62 -4.35
C SER A 51 8.32 -0.64 -3.11
N LEU A 52 7.78 -1.81 -2.74
CA LEU A 52 6.89 -1.96 -1.60
C LEU A 52 7.66 -1.95 -0.28
N MET A 53 7.08 -1.24 0.68
CA MET A 53 7.48 -1.22 2.08
C MET A 53 6.32 -1.67 2.95
N ILE A 54 6.62 -2.22 4.13
CA ILE A 54 5.61 -2.68 5.08
C ILE A 54 5.09 -1.47 5.87
N ASP A 55 3.76 -1.31 5.86
CA ASP A 55 3.09 -0.42 6.79
C ASP A 55 2.86 -1.19 8.09
N ALA A 56 3.55 -0.77 9.15
CA ALA A 56 3.53 -1.41 10.46
C ALA A 56 2.76 -0.58 11.51
N ASP A 57 1.91 0.35 11.07
CA ASP A 57 1.13 1.26 11.94
C ASP A 57 2.01 2.06 12.92
N LEU A 58 3.25 2.35 12.53
CA LEU A 58 4.19 3.07 13.37
C LEU A 58 3.89 4.58 13.39
N PRO A 59 4.10 5.26 14.53
CA PRO A 59 3.92 6.72 14.62
C PRO A 59 4.71 7.45 13.54
N GLY A 60 4.05 8.42 12.88
CA GLY A 60 4.67 9.25 11.84
C GLY A 60 4.70 8.62 10.46
N GLN A 61 3.91 7.57 10.19
CA GLN A 61 3.86 6.91 8.87
C GLN A 61 5.20 6.27 8.47
N ASN A 62 5.93 5.76 9.46
CA ASN A 62 7.21 5.11 9.20
C ASN A 62 6.97 3.76 8.52
N LEU A 63 7.49 3.65 7.30
CA LEU A 63 7.46 2.43 6.51
C LEU A 63 8.71 1.61 6.79
N LEU A 64 8.55 0.29 6.88
CA LEU A 64 9.64 -0.64 7.12
C LEU A 64 10.03 -1.35 5.84
N THR A 65 11.34 -1.56 5.64
CA THR A 65 11.80 -2.59 4.71
C THR A 65 11.34 -3.98 5.19
N VAL A 66 11.36 -4.98 4.31
CA VAL A 66 11.04 -6.37 4.68
C VAL A 66 11.93 -6.85 5.83
N GLN A 67 13.22 -6.51 5.82
CA GLN A 67 14.12 -6.90 6.90
C GLN A 67 13.74 -6.26 8.24
N GLU A 68 13.49 -4.95 8.26
CA GLU A 68 13.07 -4.26 9.48
C GLU A 68 11.72 -4.77 9.99
N ALA A 69 10.79 -5.11 9.08
CA ALA A 69 9.52 -5.71 9.43
C ALA A 69 9.69 -7.12 10.01
N ASN A 70 10.60 -7.93 9.46
CA ASN A 70 10.94 -9.25 9.98
C ASN A 70 11.47 -9.13 11.42
N ASP A 71 12.38 -8.18 11.66
CA ASP A 71 12.94 -7.91 12.98
C ASP A 71 11.87 -7.37 13.95
N HIS A 72 10.96 -6.51 13.47
CA HIS A 72 9.90 -5.90 14.26
C HIS A 72 8.81 -6.89 14.68
N PHE A 73 8.33 -7.72 13.74
CA PHE A 73 7.23 -8.66 13.96
C PHE A 73 7.72 -10.05 14.42
N GLY A 74 9.03 -10.32 14.38
CA GLY A 74 9.60 -11.64 14.69
C GLY A 74 9.35 -12.66 13.58
N ASN A 75 9.19 -12.21 12.33
CA ASN A 75 8.94 -13.03 11.17
C ASN A 75 10.26 -13.41 10.48
N ASP A 76 10.85 -14.55 10.84
CA ASP A 76 12.11 -14.98 10.23
C ASP A 76 11.92 -15.42 8.77
N GLY A 77 12.70 -14.83 7.87
CA GLY A 77 12.75 -15.18 6.45
C GLY A 77 11.51 -14.85 5.62
N TRP A 78 10.57 -14.05 6.14
CA TRP A 78 9.41 -13.63 5.35
C TRP A 78 9.82 -12.70 4.21
N SER A 79 9.18 -12.87 3.06
CA SER A 79 9.26 -11.98 1.91
C SER A 79 8.09 -11.00 1.90
N ILE A 80 8.15 -9.98 1.04
CA ILE A 80 7.02 -9.07 0.80
C ILE A 80 5.74 -9.82 0.41
N ARG A 81 5.86 -10.94 -0.32
CA ARG A 81 4.70 -11.78 -0.69
C ARG A 81 4.08 -12.49 0.50
N ASP A 82 4.87 -12.85 1.49
CA ASP A 82 4.35 -13.51 2.68
C ASP A 82 3.54 -12.53 3.52
N TYR A 83 4.02 -11.28 3.66
CA TYR A 83 3.24 -10.18 4.23
C TYR A 83 1.95 -9.91 3.46
N LEU A 84 2.00 -9.81 2.13
CA LEU A 84 0.81 -9.60 1.31
C LEU A 84 -0.20 -10.76 1.44
N ARG A 85 0.27 -12.02 1.50
CA ARG A 85 -0.60 -13.19 1.73
C ARG A 85 -1.21 -13.20 3.12
N ALA A 86 -0.51 -12.66 4.12
CA ALA A 86 -1.03 -12.48 5.46
C ALA A 86 -2.04 -11.32 5.56
N GLY A 87 -2.23 -10.55 4.49
CA GLY A 87 -3.15 -9.41 4.46
C GLY A 87 -2.54 -8.13 5.05
N GLN A 88 -1.22 -8.07 5.21
CA GLN A 88 -0.53 -6.88 5.71
C GLN A 88 -0.66 -5.71 4.73
N SER A 89 -0.94 -4.53 5.27
CA SER A 89 -0.87 -3.27 4.53
C SER A 89 0.57 -2.94 4.15
N VAL A 90 0.72 -2.32 2.99
CA VAL A 90 2.02 -1.92 2.44
C VAL A 90 1.91 -0.50 1.89
N ALA A 91 3.04 0.10 1.55
CA ALA A 91 3.05 1.40 0.91
C ALA A 91 4.21 1.54 -0.06
N VAL A 92 4.10 2.54 -0.92
CA VAL A 92 5.22 3.05 -1.72
C VAL A 92 5.49 4.51 -1.36
N SER A 93 6.76 4.90 -1.34
CA SER A 93 7.19 6.26 -0.96
C SER A 93 7.16 7.27 -2.12
N HIS A 94 6.68 6.85 -3.29
CA HIS A 94 6.62 7.65 -4.51
C HIS A 94 5.21 7.65 -5.12
N ASP A 95 5.01 8.48 -6.13
CA ASP A 95 3.75 8.55 -6.85
C ASP A 95 3.45 7.22 -7.58
N VAL A 96 2.16 6.87 -7.67
CA VAL A 96 1.69 5.68 -8.39
C VAL A 96 0.82 6.13 -9.56
N VAL A 97 1.27 5.86 -10.77
CA VAL A 97 0.50 6.15 -11.99
C VAL A 97 -0.66 5.17 -12.09
N ILE A 98 -1.86 5.68 -12.35
CA ILE A 98 -3.05 4.88 -12.62
C ILE A 98 -3.21 4.74 -14.14
N ALA A 99 -3.35 3.50 -14.63
CA ALA A 99 -3.44 3.18 -16.06
C ALA A 99 -4.89 3.03 -16.52
#